data_AF-A0A970S277-F1
#
_entry.id   AF-A0A970S277-F1
#
_cell.length_a   1.000
_cell.length_b   1.000
_cell.length_c   1.000
_cell.angle_alpha   90.00
_cell.angle_beta   90.00
_cell.angle_gamma   90.00
#
_symmetry.space_group_name_H-M   'P 1'
#
loop_
_entity.id
_entity.type
_entity.pdbx_description
1 polymer ?
#
loop_
_entity_poly.entity_id
_entity_poly.type
_entity_poly.pdbx_seq_one_letter_code
_entity_poly.pdbx_strand_id
1 'polypeptide(L)' 'NGQFKAWYKPKRGFKSFESANLLIALFVFFYNFVRPHSSLNNLAPAQVAGAKYSDKARQKFLLIT' A
#
# COMPACT_ATOMS: atom_id res chain seq x y z
N ASN A 1 -16.34 -6.74 -3.06
CA ASN A 1 -16.50 -6.02 -1.77
C ASN A 1 -15.23 -5.97 -0.91
N GLY A 2 -14.03 -5.80 -1.49
CA GLY A 2 -12.77 -5.64 -0.71
C GLY A 2 -11.66 -4.91 -1.47
N GLN A 3 -12.02 -4.22 -2.55
CA GLN A 3 -11.07 -3.52 -3.43
C GLN A 3 -11.01 -2.05 -3.04
N PHE A 4 -9.86 -1.41 -3.26
CA PHE A 4 -9.64 0.01 -2.96
C PHE A 4 -10.75 0.93 -3.51
N LYS A 5 -11.23 0.64 -4.73
CA LYS A 5 -12.35 1.38 -5.34
C LYS A 5 -13.63 1.35 -4.51
N ALA A 6 -13.98 0.21 -3.94
CA ALA A 6 -15.15 0.08 -3.08
C ALA A 6 -14.97 0.85 -1.76
N TRP A 7 -13.74 0.97 -1.26
CA TRP A 7 -13.43 1.66 -0.01
C TRP A 7 -13.48 3.19 -0.12
N TYR A 8 -12.98 3.80 -1.22
CA TYR A 8 -12.98 5.26 -1.33
C TYR A 8 -14.32 5.82 -1.86
N LYS A 9 -15.10 5.03 -2.61
CA LYS A 9 -16.40 5.46 -3.19
C LYS A 9 -17.38 6.06 -2.17
N PRO A 10 -17.59 5.51 -0.96
CA PRO A 10 -18.50 6.11 0.03
C PRO A 10 -17.95 7.36 0.73
N LYS A 11 -16.65 7.69 0.60
CA LYS A 11 -16.00 8.78 1.37
C LYS A 11 -16.26 10.19 0.84
N ARG A 12 -17.28 10.39 -0.01
CA ARG A 12 -17.65 11.68 -0.62
C ARG A 12 -16.50 12.38 -1.38
N GLY A 13 -15.53 11.59 -1.88
CA GLY A 13 -14.41 12.09 -2.68
C GLY A 13 -13.24 12.64 -1.86
N PHE A 14 -12.32 13.31 -2.55
CA PHE A 14 -11.11 13.89 -1.96
C PHE A 14 -11.26 15.41 -1.83
N LYS A 15 -10.67 15.99 -0.77
CA LYS A 15 -10.71 17.44 -0.53
C LYS A 15 -9.89 18.22 -1.57
N SER A 16 -8.82 17.63 -2.09
CA SER A 16 -7.97 18.23 -3.13
C SER A 16 -7.44 17.17 -4.11
N PHE A 17 -7.10 17.60 -5.32
CA PHE A 17 -6.45 16.74 -6.32
C PHE A 17 -5.13 16.16 -5.82
N GLU A 18 -4.35 16.97 -5.11
CA GLU A 18 -3.09 16.54 -4.49
C GLU A 18 -3.29 15.42 -3.47
N SER A 19 -4.28 15.56 -2.58
CA SER A 19 -4.61 14.51 -1.60
C SER A 19 -5.07 13.21 -2.26
N ALA A 20 -5.78 13.30 -3.39
CA ALA A 20 -6.19 12.14 -4.16
C ALA A 20 -4.97 11.43 -4.76
N ASN A 21 -4.07 12.18 -5.39
CA ASN A 21 -2.84 11.63 -5.98
C ASN A 21 -1.95 10.99 -4.94
N LEU A 22 -1.75 11.63 -3.79
CA LEU A 22 -0.96 11.07 -2.69
C LEU A 22 -1.54 9.73 -2.24
N LEU A 23 -2.86 9.66 -2.02
CA LEU A 23 -3.47 8.41 -1.56
C LEU A 23 -3.39 7.30 -2.61
N ILE A 24 -3.60 7.63 -3.89
CA ILE A 24 -3.49 6.66 -4.98
C ILE A 24 -2.05 6.17 -5.10
N ALA A 25 -1.06 7.07 -5.06
CA ALA A 25 0.36 6.73 -5.11
C ALA A 25 0.77 5.83 -3.93
N LEU A 26 0.33 6.16 -2.71
CA LEU A 26 0.57 5.34 -1.52
C LEU A 26 -0.08 3.95 -1.65
N PHE A 27 -1.30 3.88 -2.17
CA PHE A 27 -1.97 2.59 -2.40
C PHE A 27 -1.19 1.73 -3.40
N VAL A 28 -0.79 2.30 -4.53
CA VAL A 28 0.00 1.61 -5.58
C VAL A 28 1.35 1.16 -5.02
N PHE A 29 2.04 2.02 -4.27
CA PHE A 29 3.30 1.70 -3.61
C PHE A 29 3.13 0.54 -2.63
N PHE A 30 2.15 0.63 -1.72
CA PHE A 30 1.91 -0.40 -0.73
C PHE A 30 1.61 -1.75 -1.38
N TYR A 31 0.69 -1.78 -2.34
CA TYR A 31 0.24 -3.02 -2.95
C TYR A 31 1.36 -3.71 -3.74
N ASN A 32 2.16 -2.94 -4.48
CA ASN A 32 3.19 -3.47 -5.36
C ASN A 32 4.54 -3.73 -4.67
N PHE A 33 4.82 -3.13 -3.51
CA PHE A 33 6.16 -3.26 -2.90
C PHE A 33 6.15 -3.75 -1.45
N VAL A 34 5.12 -3.42 -0.67
CA VAL A 34 5.11 -3.62 0.79
C VAL A 34 4.18 -4.75 1.23
N ARG A 35 3.06 -4.95 0.52
CA ARG A 35 2.08 -5.99 0.86
C ARG A 35 2.65 -7.38 0.53
N PRO A 36 2.64 -8.34 1.48
CA PRO A 36 2.95 -9.73 1.19
C PRO A 36 1.91 -10.36 0.25
N HIS A 37 2.37 -11.21 -0.68
CA HIS A 37 1.49 -11.94 -1.61
C HIS A 37 1.65 -13.45 -1.41
N SER A 38 0.53 -14.17 -1.36
CA SER A 38 0.55 -15.64 -1.21
C SER A 38 1.22 -16.34 -2.38
N SER A 39 1.12 -15.79 -3.59
CA SER A 39 1.83 -16.26 -4.79
C SER A 39 3.36 -16.10 -4.71
N LEU A 40 3.85 -15.28 -3.79
CA LEU A 40 5.28 -15.02 -3.57
C LEU A 40 5.75 -15.64 -2.25
N ASN A 41 5.22 -16.80 -1.88
CA ASN A 41 5.53 -17.47 -0.60
C ASN A 41 5.30 -16.58 0.62
N ASN A 42 4.26 -15.74 0.59
CA ASN A 42 3.96 -14.73 1.62
C ASN A 42 5.08 -13.68 1.83
N LEU A 43 5.92 -13.45 0.81
CA LEU A 43 6.87 -12.34 0.78
C LEU A 43 6.28 -11.13 0.07
N ALA A 44 6.75 -9.95 0.44
CA ALA A 44 6.47 -8.71 -0.28
C ALA A 44 7.33 -8.63 -1.56
N PRO A 45 6.86 -7.99 -2.64
CA PRO A 45 7.62 -7.96 -3.89
C PRO A 45 8.97 -7.25 -3.75
N ALA A 46 9.08 -6.26 -2.85
CA ALA A 46 10.37 -5.66 -2.53
C ALA A 46 11.36 -6.66 -1.92
N GLN A 47 10.90 -7.61 -1.09
CA GLN A 47 11.76 -8.67 -0.53
C GLN A 47 12.22 -9.62 -1.62
N VAL A 48 11.33 -9.99 -2.54
CA VAL A 48 11.67 -10.82 -3.72
C VAL A 48 12.69 -10.09 -4.62
N ALA A 49 12.60 -8.77 -4.72
CA ALA A 49 13.57 -7.93 -5.42
C ALA A 49 14.90 -7.72 -4.65
N GLY A 50 15.05 -8.30 -3.46
CA GLY A 50 16.29 -8.25 -2.66
C GLY A 50 16.34 -7.18 -1.59
N ALA A 51 15.25 -6.44 -1.33
CA ALA A 51 15.19 -5.49 -0.22
C ALA A 51 15.24 -6.22 1.13
N LYS A 52 16.15 -5.77 2.00
CA LYS A 52 16.35 -6.34 3.33
C LYS A 52 15.77 -5.43 4.39
N TYR A 53 14.72 -5.88 5.07
CA TYR A 53 14.11 -5.18 6.19
C TYR A 53 13.41 -6.17 7.12
N SER A 54 13.21 -5.79 8.38
CA SER A 54 12.41 -6.57 9.33
C SER A 54 10.91 -6.35 9.11
N ASP A 55 10.07 -7.28 9.55
CA ASP A 55 8.61 -7.09 9.52
C ASP A 55 8.15 -5.86 10.30
N LYS A 56 8.85 -5.52 11.39
CA LYS A 56 8.59 -4.28 12.15
C LYS A 56 8.85 -3.04 11.29
N ALA A 57 9.93 -3.02 10.52
CA ALA A 57 10.22 -1.92 9.61
C ALA A 57 9.20 -1.86 8.46
N ARG A 58 8.78 -3.02 7.93
CA ARG A 58 7.76 -3.12 6.88
C ARG A 58 6.44 -2.47 7.29
N GLN A 59 5.98 -2.75 8.51
CA GLN A 59 4.74 -2.19 9.07
C GLN A 59 4.80 -0.66 9.25
N LYS A 60 6.00 -0.09 9.46
CA LYS A 60 6.20 1.35 9.61
C LYS A 60 6.15 2.13 8.30
N PHE A 61 6.31 1.49 7.13
CA PHE A 61 6.28 2.18 5.83
C PHE A 61 4.93 2.86 5.51
N LEU A 62 3.87 2.57 6.25
CA LEU A 62 2.54 3.17 6.07
C LEU A 62 2.14 4.17 7.16
N LEU A 63 2.95 4.32 8.21
CA LEU A 63 2.68 5.29 9.26
C LEU A 63 3.26 6.64 8.82
N ILE A 64 2.47 7.39 8.07
CA ILE A 64 2.47 8.85 8.26
C ILE A 64 1.91 9.04 9.68
N THR A 65 2.80 9.22 10.66
CA THR A 65 2.44 9.66 12.02
C THR A 65 2.15 11.15 12.01
#